data_AF-A0A850PIX2-F1
#
_entry.id   AF-A0A850PIX2-F1
#
_cell.length_a   1.000
_cell.length_b   1.000
_cell.length_c   1.000
_cell.angle_alpha   90.00
_cell.angle_beta   90.00
_cell.angle_gamma   90.00
#
_symmetry.space_group_name_H-M   'P 1'
#
loop_
_entity.id
_entity.type
_entity.pdbx_description
1 polymer ?
#
loop_
_entity_poly.entity_id
_entity_poly.type
_entity_poly.pdbx_seq_one_letter_code
_entity_poly.pdbx_strand_id
1 'polypeptide(L)'
;PPEPALFSRATQAGLGLLTAALAYGAAFGGLFSIVFALCYGRVNRMPPRLLALVLALAGFVAVVLVPDLKYPPNPPAVGNAATIGLRTATYAEMIVFSLCAMVLGTLAGRHLVTRLGVWNATLGGVAIYAVLAVAFQTSLPDISEVPANFPALTLWRFREAAIGMQLVLWSGLGLIFGAMAERVTGVASARA
;
A
#
# COMPACT_ATOMS: atom_id res chain seq x y z
N PRO A 1 3.87 22.14 -28.53
CA PRO A 1 4.18 20.74 -28.94
C PRO A 1 4.68 19.98 -27.71
N PRO A 2 4.42 18.66 -27.57
CA PRO A 2 5.02 17.89 -26.49
C PRO A 2 6.54 17.96 -26.59
N GLU A 3 7.21 18.09 -25.46
CA GLU A 3 8.68 18.09 -25.40
C GLU A 3 9.24 16.75 -25.92
N PRO A 4 10.38 16.76 -26.63
CA PRO A 4 11.00 15.54 -27.11
C PRO A 4 11.40 14.63 -25.94
N ALA A 5 11.12 13.33 -26.07
CA ALA A 5 11.46 12.36 -25.03
C ALA A 5 12.97 12.31 -24.80
N LEU A 6 13.41 12.56 -23.56
CA LEU A 6 14.83 12.49 -23.17
C LEU A 6 15.45 11.09 -23.37
N PHE A 7 14.63 10.04 -23.31
CA PHE A 7 15.06 8.64 -23.47
C PHE A 7 14.16 7.90 -24.45
N SER A 8 14.75 6.93 -25.16
CA SER A 8 14.01 6.06 -26.08
C SER A 8 12.98 5.18 -25.33
N ARG A 9 11.90 4.78 -26.02
CA ARG A 9 10.90 3.84 -25.46
C ARG A 9 11.51 2.49 -25.10
N ALA A 10 12.49 2.02 -25.87
CA ALA A 10 13.21 0.78 -25.57
C ALA A 10 14.01 0.89 -24.26
N THR A 11 14.67 2.03 -24.02
CA THR A 11 15.37 2.29 -22.75
C THR A 11 14.40 2.36 -21.57
N GLN A 12 13.27 3.08 -21.73
CA GLN A 12 12.24 3.21 -20.69
C GLN A 12 11.65 1.85 -20.31
N ALA A 13 11.32 1.00 -21.30
CA ALA A 13 10.72 -0.31 -21.06
C ALA A 13 11.73 -1.40 -20.63
N GLY A 14 13.01 -1.23 -20.94
CA GLY A 14 14.08 -2.16 -20.59
C GLY A 14 14.76 -1.81 -19.28
N LEU A 15 16.01 -1.33 -19.37
CA LEU A 15 16.85 -1.04 -18.21
C LEU A 15 16.25 0.04 -17.29
N GLY A 16 15.58 1.05 -17.85
CA GLY A 16 14.94 2.10 -17.06
C GLY A 16 13.87 1.55 -16.12
N LEU A 17 12.96 0.72 -16.63
CA LEU A 17 11.93 0.08 -15.82
C LEU A 17 12.52 -0.88 -14.79
N LEU A 18 13.54 -1.67 -15.16
CA LEU A 18 14.22 -2.56 -14.22
C LEU A 18 14.83 -1.77 -13.05
N THR A 19 15.59 -0.71 -13.34
CA THR A 19 16.19 0.14 -12.31
C THR A 19 15.13 0.76 -11.41
N ALA A 20 14.06 1.31 -11.99
CA ALA A 20 12.96 1.90 -11.23
C ALA A 20 12.28 0.88 -10.32
N ALA A 21 11.98 -0.33 -10.83
CA ALA A 21 11.35 -1.40 -10.08
C ALA A 21 12.23 -1.89 -8.92
N LEU A 22 13.54 -2.06 -9.14
CA LEU A 22 14.47 -2.45 -8.09
C LEU A 22 14.62 -1.38 -7.01
N ALA A 23 14.77 -0.12 -7.39
CA ALA A 23 14.87 0.99 -6.43
C ALA A 23 13.58 1.13 -5.61
N TYR A 24 12.41 1.06 -6.27
CA TYR A 24 11.11 1.09 -5.62
C TYR A 24 10.93 -0.09 -4.66
N GLY A 25 11.24 -1.31 -5.10
CA GLY A 25 11.17 -2.52 -4.28
C GLY A 25 12.11 -2.47 -3.07
N ALA A 26 13.33 -1.97 -3.23
CA ALA A 26 14.29 -1.79 -2.15
C ALA A 26 13.79 -0.76 -1.11
N ALA A 27 13.24 0.37 -1.56
CA ALA A 27 12.70 1.39 -0.67
C ALA A 27 11.52 0.85 0.16
N PHE A 28 10.55 0.21 -0.50
CA PHE A 28 9.40 -0.40 0.20
C PHE A 28 9.81 -1.58 1.09
N GLY A 29 10.76 -2.41 0.65
CA GLY A 29 11.31 -3.50 1.48
C GLY A 29 12.02 -2.99 2.73
N GLY A 30 12.78 -1.91 2.61
CA GLY A 30 13.42 -1.22 3.74
C GLY A 30 12.40 -0.73 4.75
N LEU A 31 11.42 0.06 4.31
CA LEU A 31 10.33 0.54 5.17
C LEU A 31 9.56 -0.62 5.82
N PHE A 32 9.23 -1.64 5.04
CA PHE A 32 8.54 -2.84 5.52
C PHE A 32 9.33 -3.55 6.62
N SER A 33 10.64 -3.72 6.45
CA SER A 33 11.52 -4.36 7.44
C SER A 33 11.59 -3.58 8.76
N ILE A 34 11.58 -2.24 8.71
CA ILE A 34 11.53 -1.38 9.90
C ILE A 34 10.22 -1.59 10.64
N VAL A 35 9.09 -1.53 9.93
CA VAL A 35 7.76 -1.79 10.52
C VAL A 35 7.70 -3.18 11.14
N PHE A 36 8.19 -4.20 10.43
CA PHE A 36 8.28 -5.56 10.93
C PHE A 36 9.11 -5.63 12.22
N ALA A 37 10.30 -5.04 12.26
CA ALA A 37 11.18 -5.04 13.43
C ALA A 37 10.56 -4.31 14.64
N LEU A 38 9.77 -3.26 14.40
CA LEU A 38 9.01 -2.57 15.44
C LEU A 38 7.88 -3.43 16.00
N CYS A 39 7.18 -4.19 15.16
CA CYS A 39 6.07 -5.05 15.60
C CYS A 39 6.54 -6.39 16.20
N TYR A 40 7.63 -6.96 15.70
CA TYR A 40 8.10 -8.28 16.09
C TYR A 40 8.39 -8.37 17.59
N GLY A 41 7.81 -9.37 18.25
CA GLY A 41 7.89 -9.56 19.71
C GLY A 41 7.08 -8.57 20.55
N ARG A 42 6.53 -7.49 19.97
CA ARG A 42 5.76 -6.45 20.68
C ARG A 42 4.26 -6.53 20.47
N VAL A 43 3.84 -6.91 19.26
CA VAL A 43 2.43 -7.02 18.88
C VAL A 43 2.11 -8.49 18.73
N ASN A 44 1.21 -9.02 19.58
CA ASN A 44 0.64 -10.38 19.59
C ASN A 44 1.64 -11.47 19.21
N ARG A 45 2.03 -12.39 20.10
CA ARG A 45 3.06 -13.45 19.88
C ARG A 45 2.85 -14.32 18.62
N MET A 46 3.00 -13.74 17.44
CA MET A 46 2.77 -14.31 16.13
C MET A 46 4.09 -14.86 15.62
N PRO A 47 4.07 -15.99 14.90
CA PRO A 47 5.26 -16.44 14.21
C PRO A 47 5.69 -15.39 13.17
N PRO A 48 7.00 -15.25 12.90
CA PRO A 48 7.55 -14.25 11.97
C PRO A 48 6.86 -14.23 10.61
N ARG A 49 6.57 -15.39 10.00
CA ARG A 49 5.85 -15.48 8.72
C ARG A 49 4.46 -14.87 8.79
N LEU A 50 3.69 -15.19 9.83
CA LEU A 50 2.33 -14.67 9.98
C LEU A 50 2.34 -13.15 10.18
N LEU A 51 3.26 -12.65 11.01
CA LEU A 51 3.41 -11.21 11.21
C LEU A 51 3.73 -10.50 9.89
N ALA A 52 4.66 -11.02 9.09
CA ALA A 52 4.99 -10.46 7.79
C ALA A 52 3.77 -10.45 6.85
N LEU A 53 2.98 -11.54 6.80
CA LEU A 53 1.77 -11.60 5.97
C LEU A 53 0.71 -10.58 6.41
N VAL A 54 0.47 -10.45 7.71
CA VAL A 54 -0.50 -9.48 8.25
C VAL A 54 -0.05 -8.05 7.97
N LEU A 55 1.23 -7.73 8.17
CA LEU A 55 1.78 -6.40 7.87
C LEU A 55 1.75 -6.10 6.37
N ALA A 56 2.01 -7.09 5.51
CA ALA A 56 1.94 -6.91 4.07
C ALA A 56 0.51 -6.65 3.60
N LEU A 57 -0.47 -7.38 4.13
CA LEU A 57 -1.88 -7.14 3.85
C LEU A 57 -2.34 -5.76 4.36
N ALA A 58 -1.99 -5.41 5.60
CA ALA A 58 -2.35 -4.11 6.19
C ALA A 58 -1.71 -2.96 5.41
N GLY A 59 -0.44 -3.08 5.03
CA GLY A 59 0.27 -2.07 4.23
C GLY A 59 -0.28 -1.95 2.81
N PHE A 60 -0.60 -3.06 2.14
CA PHE A 60 -1.28 -3.03 0.85
C PHE A 60 -2.62 -2.30 0.95
N VAL A 61 -3.44 -2.64 1.95
CA VAL A 61 -4.75 -1.99 2.14
C VAL A 61 -4.60 -0.50 2.43
N ALA A 62 -3.70 -0.12 3.35
CA ALA A 62 -3.57 1.26 3.80
C ALA A 62 -2.86 2.18 2.79
N VAL A 63 -1.82 1.69 2.12
CA VAL A 63 -0.93 2.50 1.27
C VAL A 63 -1.26 2.38 -0.22
N VAL A 64 -1.93 1.30 -0.63
CA VAL A 64 -2.30 1.07 -2.04
C VAL A 64 -3.81 1.15 -2.23
N LEU A 65 -4.56 0.22 -1.64
CA LEU A 65 -5.97 0.05 -1.99
C LEU A 65 -6.81 1.27 -1.64
N VAL A 66 -6.70 1.79 -0.42
CA VAL A 66 -7.51 2.95 0.01
C VAL A 66 -7.19 4.21 -0.81
N PRO A 67 -5.92 4.57 -1.06
CA PRO A 67 -5.59 5.65 -2.00
C PRO A 67 -6.08 5.42 -3.43
N ASP A 68 -5.92 4.20 -3.94
CA ASP A 68 -6.32 3.83 -5.31
C ASP A 68 -7.83 3.96 -5.53
N LEU A 69 -8.66 3.64 -4.53
CA LEU A 69 -10.11 3.78 -4.60
C LEU A 69 -10.56 5.24 -4.80
N LYS A 70 -9.86 6.21 -4.21
CA LYS A 70 -10.20 7.64 -4.35
C LYS A 70 -9.49 8.29 -5.55
N TYR A 71 -8.21 7.96 -5.74
CA TYR A 71 -7.34 8.59 -6.74
C TYR A 71 -6.61 7.53 -7.58
N PRO A 72 -7.33 6.73 -8.39
CA PRO A 72 -6.74 5.64 -9.15
C PRO A 72 -5.74 6.17 -10.18
N PRO A 73 -4.64 5.45 -10.46
CA PRO A 73 -3.55 5.93 -11.27
C PRO A 73 -4.00 6.16 -12.71
N ASN A 74 -3.48 7.23 -13.29
CA ASN A 74 -3.71 7.59 -14.67
C ASN A 74 -2.53 7.11 -15.53
N PRO A 75 -2.77 6.70 -16.79
CA PRO A 75 -1.70 6.40 -17.74
C PRO A 75 -0.75 7.60 -17.90
N PRO A 76 0.54 7.41 -18.25
CA PRO A 76 1.51 8.51 -18.34
C PRO A 76 1.12 9.66 -19.27
N ALA A 77 0.26 9.42 -20.27
CA ALA A 77 -0.23 10.44 -21.19
C ALA A 77 -1.43 11.24 -20.63
N VAL A 78 -1.94 10.88 -19.45
CA VAL A 78 -3.15 11.46 -18.84
C VAL A 78 -2.78 12.12 -17.52
N GLY A 79 -2.73 13.44 -17.54
CA GLY A 79 -2.47 14.29 -16.38
C GLY A 79 -2.65 15.76 -16.74
N ASN A 80 -2.78 16.62 -15.74
CA ASN A 80 -2.94 18.05 -15.95
C ASN A 80 -2.01 18.84 -15.02
N ALA A 81 -1.16 19.68 -15.60
CA ALA A 81 -0.18 20.49 -14.86
C ALA A 81 -0.84 21.42 -13.83
N ALA A 82 -2.08 21.87 -14.06
CA ALA A 82 -2.82 22.71 -13.13
C ALA A 82 -3.26 21.96 -11.85
N THR A 83 -3.44 20.64 -11.91
CA THR A 83 -3.96 19.82 -10.82
C THR A 83 -2.95 18.83 -10.24
N ILE A 84 -1.80 18.63 -10.88
CA ILE A 84 -0.78 17.65 -10.46
C ILE A 84 -0.32 17.88 -9.01
N GLY A 85 -0.14 19.14 -8.60
CA GLY A 85 0.27 19.49 -7.24
C GLY A 85 -0.79 19.08 -6.21
N LEU A 86 -2.04 19.46 -6.47
CA LEU A 86 -3.18 19.12 -5.60
C LEU A 86 -3.35 17.60 -5.49
N ARG A 87 -3.37 16.89 -6.63
CA ARG A 87 -3.52 15.43 -6.67
C ARG A 87 -2.41 14.72 -5.91
N THR A 88 -1.16 15.19 -6.03
CA THR A 88 -0.02 14.62 -5.31
C THR A 88 -0.15 14.83 -3.80
N ALA A 89 -0.53 16.04 -3.38
CA ALA A 89 -0.74 16.37 -1.97
C ALA A 89 -1.87 15.53 -1.35
N THR A 90 -3.04 15.49 -1.98
CA THR A 90 -4.20 14.74 -1.47
C THR A 90 -3.95 13.22 -1.48
N TYR A 91 -3.15 12.70 -2.42
CA TYR A 91 -2.73 11.30 -2.41
C TYR A 91 -1.81 10.99 -1.22
N ALA A 92 -0.85 11.88 -0.92
CA ALA A 92 0.02 11.74 0.25
C ALA A 92 -0.77 11.84 1.57
N GLU A 93 -1.69 12.81 1.67
CA GLU A 93 -2.62 12.95 2.81
C GLU A 93 -3.45 11.68 3.01
N MET A 94 -3.96 11.08 1.92
CA MET A 94 -4.70 9.82 1.98
C MET A 94 -3.87 8.69 2.58
N ILE A 95 -2.60 8.54 2.17
CA ILE A 95 -1.71 7.52 2.74
C ILE A 95 -1.52 7.76 4.23
N VAL A 96 -1.17 8.98 4.63
CA VAL A 96 -0.91 9.32 6.04
C VAL A 96 -2.15 9.06 6.89
N PHE A 97 -3.30 9.57 6.46
CA PHE A 97 -4.56 9.39 7.17
C PHE A 97 -4.94 7.90 7.27
N SER A 98 -4.82 7.15 6.17
CA SER A 98 -5.12 5.72 6.12
C SER A 98 -4.27 4.92 7.11
N LEU A 99 -2.96 5.23 7.20
CA LEU A 99 -2.08 4.63 8.20
C LEU A 99 -2.51 5.00 9.64
N CYS A 100 -2.84 6.26 9.90
CA CYS A 100 -3.35 6.69 11.20
C CYS A 100 -4.67 5.98 11.57
N ALA A 101 -5.61 5.88 10.64
CA ALA A 101 -6.88 5.18 10.81
C ALA A 101 -6.66 3.69 11.08
N MET A 102 -5.69 3.05 10.41
CA MET A 102 -5.34 1.65 10.62
C MET A 102 -4.82 1.41 12.06
N VAL A 103 -3.96 2.31 12.54
CA VAL A 103 -3.47 2.28 13.93
C VAL A 103 -4.63 2.47 14.91
N LEU A 104 -5.48 3.48 14.69
CA LEU A 104 -6.65 3.75 15.55
C LEU A 104 -7.61 2.56 15.60
N GLY A 105 -7.95 1.97 14.44
CA GLY A 105 -8.80 0.78 14.37
C GLY A 105 -8.18 -0.41 15.10
N THR A 106 -6.86 -0.61 14.97
CA THR A 106 -6.14 -1.67 15.69
C THR A 106 -6.15 -1.44 17.21
N LEU A 107 -5.92 -0.21 17.67
CA LEU A 107 -5.94 0.14 19.10
C LEU A 107 -7.34 -0.01 19.70
N ALA A 108 -8.37 0.47 19.00
CA ALA A 108 -9.76 0.32 19.41
C ALA A 108 -10.17 -1.16 19.47
N GLY A 109 -9.82 -1.95 18.45
CA GLY A 109 -10.04 -3.39 18.44
C GLY A 109 -9.39 -4.06 19.64
N ARG A 110 -8.13 -3.73 19.96
CA ARG A 110 -7.43 -4.28 21.14
C ARG A 110 -8.17 -4.03 22.46
N HIS A 111 -8.78 -2.86 22.62
CA HIS A 111 -9.57 -2.54 23.82
C HIS A 111 -10.84 -3.38 23.95
N LEU A 112 -11.38 -3.86 22.82
CA LEU A 112 -12.59 -4.68 22.77
C LEU A 112 -12.32 -6.18 22.98
N VAL A 113 -11.07 -6.65 22.93
CA VAL A 113 -10.73 -8.08 23.01
C VAL A 113 -11.24 -8.73 24.29
N THR A 114 -11.11 -8.05 25.43
CA THR A 114 -11.55 -8.58 26.74
C THR A 114 -13.07 -8.70 26.87
N ARG A 115 -13.83 -7.95 26.07
CA ARG A 115 -15.30 -7.93 26.11
C ARG A 115 -15.94 -8.77 25.01
N LEU A 116 -15.38 -8.77 23.81
CA LEU A 116 -15.99 -9.35 22.61
C LEU A 116 -15.23 -10.56 22.05
N GLY A 117 -14.06 -10.89 22.62
CA GLY A 117 -13.14 -11.89 22.09
C GLY A 117 -12.36 -11.39 20.87
N VAL A 118 -11.29 -12.11 20.51
CA VAL A 118 -10.34 -11.69 19.46
C VAL A 118 -11.01 -11.48 18.10
N TRP A 119 -11.91 -12.39 17.70
CA TRP A 119 -12.57 -12.33 16.39
C TRP A 119 -13.42 -11.07 16.22
N ASN A 120 -14.39 -10.85 17.11
CA ASN A 120 -15.29 -9.70 17.03
C ASN A 120 -14.56 -8.37 17.25
N ALA A 121 -13.55 -8.35 18.14
CA ALA A 121 -12.70 -7.20 18.35
C ALA A 121 -11.91 -6.82 17.09
N THR A 122 -11.42 -7.82 16.33
CA THR A 122 -10.73 -7.60 15.06
C THR A 122 -11.69 -7.04 14.02
N LEU A 123 -12.89 -7.61 13.88
CA LEU A 123 -13.92 -7.09 12.98
C LEU A 123 -14.32 -5.65 13.33
N GLY A 124 -14.45 -5.34 14.63
CA GLY A 124 -14.72 -3.98 15.10
C GLY A 124 -13.60 -3.00 14.72
N GLY A 125 -12.34 -3.39 14.88
CA GLY A 125 -11.20 -2.57 14.46
C GLY A 125 -11.16 -2.32 12.95
N VAL A 126 -11.45 -3.36 12.15
CA VAL A 126 -11.57 -3.25 10.69
C VAL A 126 -12.72 -2.32 10.29
N ALA A 127 -13.88 -2.43 10.96
CA ALA A 127 -15.03 -1.57 10.72
C ALA A 127 -14.71 -0.10 11.04
N ILE A 128 -14.03 0.17 12.15
CA ILE A 128 -13.57 1.52 12.52
C ILE A 128 -12.63 2.08 11.45
N TYR A 129 -11.64 1.30 11.02
CA TYR A 129 -10.74 1.68 9.93
C TYR A 129 -11.51 2.02 8.65
N ALA A 130 -12.44 1.16 8.23
CA ALA A 130 -13.23 1.36 7.01
C ALA A 130 -14.08 2.64 7.09
N VAL A 131 -14.75 2.88 8.22
CA VAL A 131 -15.57 4.09 8.42
C VAL A 131 -14.70 5.35 8.36
N LEU A 132 -13.56 5.37 9.04
CA LEU A 132 -12.64 6.51 9.00
C LEU A 132 -12.09 6.75 7.59
N ALA A 133 -11.67 5.69 6.90
CA ALA A 133 -11.17 5.78 5.54
C ALA A 133 -12.22 6.35 4.57
N VAL A 134 -13.46 5.84 4.62
CA VAL A 134 -14.56 6.34 3.78
C VAL A 134 -14.91 7.79 4.12
N ALA A 135 -15.00 8.13 5.41
CA ALA A 135 -15.30 9.50 5.84
C ALA A 135 -14.23 10.50 5.37
N PHE A 136 -12.95 10.11 5.39
CA PHE A 136 -11.89 10.97 4.87
C PHE A 136 -11.91 11.07 3.35
N GLN A 137 -12.13 9.96 2.65
CA GLN A 137 -12.30 9.95 1.19
C GLN A 137 -13.41 10.87 0.70
N THR A 138 -14.54 10.94 1.41
CA THR A 138 -15.65 11.84 1.04
C THR A 138 -15.37 13.30 1.36
N SER A 139 -14.47 13.59 2.30
CA SER A 139 -14.05 14.97 2.62
C SER A 139 -13.07 15.57 1.60
N LEU A 140 -12.38 14.72 0.84
CA LEU A 140 -11.35 15.15 -0.12
C LEU A 140 -11.95 15.49 -1.50
N PRO A 141 -11.34 16.44 -2.24
CA PRO A 141 -11.87 16.88 -3.53
C PRO A 141 -11.82 15.76 -4.58
N ASP A 142 -12.81 15.74 -5.47
CA ASP A 142 -12.78 14.88 -6.66
C ASP A 142 -11.92 15.53 -7.74
N ILE A 143 -10.93 14.78 -8.23
CA ILE A 143 -9.97 15.24 -9.24
C ILE A 143 -10.03 14.28 -10.42
N SER A 144 -10.63 14.73 -11.52
CA SER A 144 -10.67 13.99 -12.79
C SER A 144 -9.89 14.72 -13.86
N GLU A 145 -8.79 14.11 -14.29
CA GLU A 145 -7.92 14.59 -15.36
C GLU A 145 -8.10 13.80 -16.66
N VAL A 146 -8.96 12.77 -16.63
CA VAL A 146 -9.21 11.89 -17.76
C VAL A 146 -10.13 12.60 -18.76
N PRO A 147 -9.71 12.82 -20.02
CA PRO A 147 -10.58 13.38 -21.05
C PRO A 147 -11.80 12.50 -21.31
N ALA A 148 -12.95 13.11 -21.61
CA ALA A 148 -14.20 12.39 -21.86
C ALA A 148 -14.12 11.39 -23.04
N ASN A 149 -13.20 11.62 -23.98
CA ASN A 149 -12.96 10.77 -25.14
C ASN A 149 -11.79 9.79 -24.96
N PHE A 150 -11.20 9.67 -23.76
CA PHE A 150 -10.11 8.73 -23.51
C PHE A 150 -10.62 7.28 -23.58
N PRO A 151 -9.92 6.36 -24.28
CA PRO A 151 -10.39 4.98 -24.40
C PRO A 151 -10.54 4.28 -23.04
N ALA A 152 -11.78 3.95 -22.68
CA ALA A 152 -12.12 3.35 -21.39
C ALA A 152 -11.39 2.03 -21.15
N LEU A 153 -11.25 1.19 -22.19
CA LEU A 153 -10.54 -0.09 -22.10
C LEU A 153 -9.05 0.10 -21.76
N THR A 154 -8.39 1.09 -22.37
CA THR A 154 -6.98 1.39 -22.08
C THR A 154 -6.81 1.87 -20.65
N LEU A 155 -7.71 2.75 -20.17
CA LEU A 155 -7.70 3.22 -18.78
C LEU A 155 -7.88 2.06 -17.79
N TRP A 156 -8.85 1.18 -18.06
CA TRP A 156 -9.12 0.01 -17.23
C TRP A 156 -7.92 -0.93 -17.15
N ARG A 157 -7.34 -1.30 -18.31
CA ARG A 157 -6.16 -2.19 -18.37
C ARG A 157 -4.95 -1.60 -17.66
N PHE A 158 -4.77 -0.29 -17.73
CA PHE A 158 -3.70 0.38 -17.01
C PHE A 158 -3.88 0.29 -15.49
N ARG A 159 -5.10 0.54 -14.98
CA ARG A 159 -5.41 0.44 -13.55
C ARG A 159 -5.31 -0.99 -13.03
N GLU A 160 -5.78 -1.96 -13.82
CA GLU A 160 -5.61 -3.40 -13.55
C GLU A 160 -4.13 -3.79 -13.44
N ALA A 161 -3.30 -3.33 -14.39
CA ALA A 161 -1.86 -3.57 -14.34
C ALA A 161 -1.19 -2.87 -13.14
N ALA A 162 -1.62 -1.65 -12.80
CA ALA A 162 -1.08 -0.88 -11.68
C ALA A 162 -1.33 -1.58 -10.34
N ILE A 163 -2.57 -2.02 -10.07
CA ILE A 163 -2.87 -2.77 -8.85
C ILE A 163 -2.20 -4.16 -8.87
N GLY A 164 -2.09 -4.80 -10.04
CA GLY A 164 -1.37 -6.05 -10.21
C GLY A 164 0.11 -5.97 -9.82
N MET A 165 0.80 -4.89 -10.22
CA MET A 165 2.19 -4.66 -9.80
C MET A 165 2.32 -4.49 -8.29
N GLN A 166 1.39 -3.80 -7.66
CA GLN A 166 1.37 -3.64 -6.21
C GLN A 166 1.10 -4.99 -5.51
N LEU A 167 0.16 -5.79 -6.01
CA LEU A 167 -0.10 -7.13 -5.49
C LEU A 167 1.15 -8.01 -5.54
N VAL A 168 1.91 -7.97 -6.64
CA VAL A 168 3.20 -8.71 -6.75
C VAL A 168 4.20 -8.24 -5.70
N LEU A 169 4.40 -6.92 -5.57
CA LEU A 169 5.34 -6.37 -4.58
C LEU A 169 4.95 -6.76 -3.15
N TRP A 170 3.72 -6.45 -2.75
CA TRP A 170 3.25 -6.67 -1.38
C TRP A 170 3.14 -8.16 -1.03
N SER A 171 2.75 -9.01 -1.98
CA SER A 171 2.78 -10.47 -1.78
C SER A 171 4.21 -10.98 -1.65
N GLY A 172 5.15 -10.45 -2.44
CA GLY A 172 6.58 -10.75 -2.30
C GLY A 172 7.13 -10.39 -0.92
N LEU A 173 6.78 -9.20 -0.41
CA LEU A 173 7.11 -8.77 0.95
C LEU A 173 6.47 -9.67 2.01
N GLY A 174 5.21 -10.06 1.87
CA GLY A 174 4.57 -10.96 2.83
C GLY A 174 5.19 -12.37 2.85
N LEU A 175 5.36 -12.96 1.67
CA LEU A 175 5.73 -14.37 1.50
C LEU A 175 7.25 -14.60 1.58
N ILE A 176 8.03 -13.85 0.80
CA ILE A 176 9.48 -14.07 0.69
C ILE A 176 10.19 -13.54 1.93
N PHE A 177 9.96 -12.27 2.30
CA PHE A 177 10.56 -11.72 3.52
C PHE A 177 10.07 -12.48 4.75
N GLY A 178 8.78 -12.83 4.85
CA GLY A 178 8.27 -13.66 5.94
C GLY A 178 9.00 -15.00 6.06
N ALA A 179 9.20 -15.71 4.94
CA ALA A 179 9.92 -16.97 4.92
C ALA A 179 11.39 -16.82 5.38
N MET A 180 12.06 -15.75 4.95
CA MET A 180 13.42 -15.43 5.37
C MET A 180 13.49 -15.04 6.85
N ALA A 181 12.58 -14.19 7.31
CA ALA A 181 12.51 -13.74 8.69
C ALA A 181 12.32 -14.91 9.65
N GLU A 182 11.47 -15.90 9.31
CA GLU A 182 11.30 -17.10 10.13
C GLU A 182 12.56 -17.95 10.22
N ARG A 183 13.35 -18.06 9.14
CA ARG A 183 14.63 -18.78 9.19
C ARG A 183 15.63 -18.09 10.13
N VAL A 184 15.68 -16.77 10.11
CA VAL A 184 16.64 -16.00 10.92
C VAL A 184 16.21 -15.92 12.38
N THR A 185 14.93 -15.66 12.64
CA THR A 185 14.41 -15.40 13.99
C THR A 185 13.84 -16.62 14.68
N GLY A 186 13.31 -17.59 13.92
CA GLY A 186 12.80 -18.86 14.47
C GLY A 186 13.91 -19.76 15.02
N VAL A 187 15.09 -19.77 14.38
CA VAL A 187 16.28 -20.48 14.90
C VAL A 187 16.79 -19.85 16.19
N ALA A 188 16.72 -18.53 16.34
CA ALA A 188 17.12 -17.84 17.56
C ALA A 188 16.17 -18.15 18.74
N SER A 189 14.87 -18.25 18.47
CA SER A 189 13.87 -18.60 19.49
C SER A 189 13.93 -20.06 19.95
N ALA A 190 14.54 -20.96 19.17
CA ALA A 190 14.74 -22.36 19.54
C ALA A 190 16.02 -22.61 20.36
N ARG A 191 16.90 -21.60 20.47
CA ARG A 191 18.18 -21.67 21.20
C ARG A 191 18.17 -20.94 22.55
N ALA A 192 17.11 -20.19 22.84
CA ALA A 192 16.89 -19.46 24.10
C ALA A 192 15.91 -20.24 24.98
#